data_AF-A0A2H0RGU7-F1
#
_entry.id   AF-A0A2H0RGU7-F1
#
_cell.length_a   1.000
_cell.length_b   1.000
_cell.length_c   1.000
_cell.angle_alpha   90.00
_cell.angle_beta   90.00
_cell.angle_gamma   90.00
#
_symmetry.space_group_name_H-M   'P 1'
#
loop_
_entity.id
_entity.type
_entity.pdbx_description
1 polymer ?
#
loop_
_entity_poly.entity_id
_entity_poly.type
_entity_poly.pdbx_seq_one_letter_code
_entity_poly.pdbx_strand_id
1 'polypeptide(L)'
;MIEFFKITLFIPLYNLLLFITNTMPHGDLGLAIIILTILIKIVIFPLYAKSIYTQIKLKSVESKLKEIKEKYKKDLNEQSRKIMEVYRQEKINPLSGFLVLFIQLPVIITLFYVFKDSFVLRPDLIYEFTPTPEKISTNFFGLVDLTLNHNYIFAVLAGSAQYLQTKLSLPPRKRKDENKSANPKSFSEDLARSMDLQMRYMMPVLMVFVAFSFPVAISFYWITSSLFSAIYETFLIKKLRLKLENSQVKNQIPVFKGSN
;
A
#
# COMPACT_ATOMS: atom_id res chain seq x y z
N MET A 1 -1.49 -17.62 19.56
CA MET A 1 -1.25 -16.76 18.36
C MET A 1 -2.57 -16.27 17.74
N ILE A 2 -3.54 -17.16 17.49
CA ILE A 2 -4.86 -16.79 16.93
C ILE A 2 -5.64 -15.85 17.87
N GLU A 3 -5.62 -16.13 19.17
CA GLU A 3 -6.33 -15.34 20.18
C GLU A 3 -5.75 -13.92 20.34
N PHE A 4 -4.41 -13.79 20.34
CA PHE A 4 -3.75 -12.47 20.32
C PHE A 4 -4.18 -11.64 19.10
N PHE A 5 -4.15 -12.23 17.90
CA PHE A 5 -4.63 -11.55 16.69
C PHE A 5 -6.11 -11.14 16.81
N LYS A 6 -6.94 -12.04 17.34
CA LYS A 6 -8.37 -11.79 17.53
C LYS A 6 -8.59 -10.60 18.46
N ILE A 7 -7.95 -10.59 19.63
CA ILE A 7 -8.14 -9.57 20.67
C ILE A 7 -7.51 -8.23 20.25
N THR A 8 -6.31 -8.24 19.66
CA THR A 8 -5.57 -7.00 19.39
C THR A 8 -5.96 -6.32 18.09
N LEU A 9 -6.44 -7.08 17.09
CA LEU A 9 -6.69 -6.53 15.75
C LEU A 9 -8.14 -6.71 15.31
N PHE A 10 -8.65 -7.95 15.34
CA PHE A 10 -9.98 -8.23 14.81
C PHE A 10 -11.10 -7.59 15.61
N ILE A 11 -11.15 -7.80 16.94
CA ILE A 11 -12.22 -7.28 17.80
C ILE A 11 -12.28 -5.74 17.77
N PRO A 12 -11.16 -5.00 17.89
CA PRO A 12 -11.20 -3.54 17.77
C PRO A 12 -11.71 -3.05 16.41
N LEU A 13 -11.25 -3.67 15.31
CA LEU A 13 -11.69 -3.29 13.96
C LEU A 13 -13.17 -3.62 13.71
N TYR A 14 -13.65 -4.75 14.24
CA TYR A 14 -15.05 -5.14 14.19
C TYR A 14 -15.94 -4.15 14.95
N ASN A 15 -15.57 -3.79 16.18
CA ASN A 15 -16.31 -2.81 16.97
C ASN A 15 -16.28 -1.42 16.34
N LEU A 16 -15.14 -1.02 15.77
CA LEU A 16 -15.05 0.24 15.04
C LEU A 16 -15.94 0.23 13.79
N LEU A 17 -16.01 -0.89 13.06
CA LEU A 17 -16.93 -1.05 11.93
C LEU A 17 -18.39 -0.90 12.38
N LEU A 18 -18.80 -1.55 13.48
CA LEU A 18 -20.16 -1.44 14.01
C LEU A 18 -20.48 -0.02 14.50
N PHE A 19 -19.55 0.62 15.20
CA PHE A 19 -19.69 2.00 15.65
C PHE A 19 -19.94 2.93 14.47
N ILE A 20 -19.15 2.81 13.40
CA ILE A 20 -19.33 3.61 12.18
C ILE A 20 -20.68 3.27 11.53
N THR A 21 -21.02 1.99 11.42
CA THR A 21 -22.28 1.54 10.81
C THR A 21 -23.50 2.15 11.51
N ASN A 22 -23.48 2.23 12.85
CA ASN A 22 -24.54 2.86 13.63
C ASN A 22 -24.75 4.35 13.28
N THR A 23 -23.70 5.03 12.83
CA THR A 23 -23.78 6.44 12.42
C THR A 23 -24.15 6.64 10.95
N MET A 24 -24.15 5.58 10.14
CA MET A 24 -24.45 5.67 8.71
C MET A 24 -25.97 5.63 8.45
N PRO A 25 -26.46 6.34 7.41
CA PRO A 25 -27.84 6.25 7.00
C PRO A 25 -28.25 4.81 6.74
N HIS A 26 -29.39 4.39 7.31
CA HIS A 26 -29.93 3.02 7.18
C HIS A 26 -28.98 1.89 7.63
N GLY A 27 -27.91 2.19 8.37
CA GLY A 27 -26.92 1.19 8.75
C GLY A 27 -26.13 0.63 7.56
N ASP A 28 -25.86 1.45 6.55
CA ASP A 28 -25.14 1.07 5.34
C ASP A 28 -23.69 0.64 5.64
N LEU A 29 -23.43 -0.67 5.51
CA LEU A 29 -22.10 -1.25 5.72
C LEU A 29 -21.09 -0.83 4.66
N GLY A 30 -21.51 -0.50 3.45
CA GLY A 30 -20.59 -0.05 2.40
C GLY A 30 -20.01 1.32 2.74
N LEU A 31 -20.85 2.25 3.18
CA LEU A 31 -20.38 3.54 3.72
C LEU A 31 -19.46 3.32 4.92
N ALA A 32 -19.83 2.41 5.83
CA ALA A 32 -19.01 2.10 6.98
C ALA A 32 -17.61 1.57 6.60
N ILE A 33 -17.53 0.68 5.60
CA ILE A 33 -16.26 0.16 5.07
C ILE A 33 -15.42 1.30 4.46
N ILE A 34 -16.03 2.24 3.73
CA ILE A 34 -15.30 3.38 3.16
C ILE A 34 -14.67 4.23 4.27
N ILE A 35 -15.47 4.62 5.26
CA ILE A 35 -15.02 5.47 6.37
C ILE A 35 -13.95 4.75 7.20
N LEU A 36 -14.15 3.46 7.52
CA LEU A 36 -13.17 2.63 8.21
C LEU A 36 -11.84 2.62 7.45
N THR A 37 -11.89 2.42 6.13
CA THR A 37 -10.70 2.39 5.27
C THR A 37 -9.93 3.71 5.31
N ILE A 38 -10.65 4.83 5.21
CA ILE A 38 -10.05 6.17 5.25
C ILE A 38 -9.42 6.43 6.62
N LEU A 39 -10.13 6.11 7.70
CA LEU A 39 -9.65 6.30 9.07
C LEU A 39 -8.35 5.52 9.31
N ILE A 40 -8.32 4.24 8.94
CA ILE A 40 -7.11 3.42 9.05
C ILE A 40 -5.98 4.03 8.24
N LYS A 41 -6.25 4.51 7.02
CA LYS A 41 -5.22 5.17 6.19
C LYS A 41 -4.66 6.45 6.80
N ILE A 42 -5.49 7.21 7.51
CA ILE A 42 -5.06 8.39 8.25
C ILE A 42 -4.16 7.99 9.43
N VAL A 43 -4.51 6.94 10.18
CA VAL A 43 -3.69 6.46 11.30
C VAL A 43 -2.31 5.98 10.84
N ILE A 44 -2.24 5.25 9.71
CA ILE A 44 -0.98 4.72 9.16
C ILE A 44 -0.21 5.74 8.31
N PHE A 45 -0.76 6.94 8.12
CA PHE A 45 -0.19 8.03 7.32
C PHE A 45 1.32 8.27 7.57
N PRO A 46 1.82 8.40 8.81
CA PRO A 46 3.24 8.70 9.03
C PRO A 46 4.14 7.57 8.53
N LEU A 47 3.70 6.33 8.68
CA LEU A 47 4.41 5.16 8.17
C LEU A 47 4.40 5.15 6.63
N TYR A 48 3.24 5.42 6.04
CA TYR A 48 3.06 5.49 4.60
C TYR A 48 3.95 6.57 3.95
N ALA A 49 4.01 7.75 4.58
CA ALA A 49 4.84 8.86 4.13
C ALA A 49 6.35 8.51 4.16
N LYS A 50 6.81 7.81 5.21
CA LYS A 50 8.19 7.31 5.29
C LYS A 50 8.48 6.32 4.16
N SER A 51 7.54 5.44 3.83
CA SER A 51 7.69 4.47 2.75
C SER A 51 7.86 5.14 1.38
N ILE A 52 7.01 6.13 1.08
CA ILE A 52 7.12 6.92 -0.17
C ILE A 52 8.44 7.69 -0.23
N TYR A 53 8.86 8.30 0.89
CA TYR A 53 10.12 9.02 0.96
C TYR A 53 11.32 8.10 0.64
N THR A 54 11.34 6.89 1.19
CA THR A 54 12.34 5.86 0.86
C THR A 54 12.33 5.54 -0.64
N GLN A 55 11.16 5.36 -1.26
CA GLN A 55 11.06 5.09 -2.70
C GLN A 55 11.62 6.23 -3.56
N ILE A 56 11.39 7.48 -3.17
CA ILE A 56 11.98 8.65 -3.86
C ILE A 56 13.51 8.65 -3.73
N LYS A 57 14.05 8.36 -2.54
CA LYS A 57 15.50 8.24 -2.33
C LYS A 57 16.14 7.09 -3.08
N LEU A 58 15.48 5.94 -3.15
CA LEU A 58 15.94 4.80 -3.95
C LEU A 58 16.12 5.21 -5.43
N LYS A 59 15.21 6.03 -5.95
CA LYS A 59 15.33 6.59 -7.29
C LYS A 59 16.51 7.54 -7.43
N SER A 60 16.81 8.39 -6.44
CA SER A 60 17.94 9.34 -6.53
C SER A 60 19.30 8.65 -6.52
N VAL A 61 19.42 7.46 -5.91
CA VAL A 61 20.68 6.69 -5.88
C VAL A 61 20.79 5.69 -7.04
N GLU A 62 19.79 5.58 -7.92
CA GLU A 62 19.75 4.58 -8.99
C GLU A 62 21.01 4.59 -9.88
N SER A 63 21.56 5.78 -10.19
CA SER A 63 22.81 5.90 -10.97
C SER A 63 24.02 5.35 -10.23
N LYS A 64 24.21 5.74 -8.96
CA LYS A 64 25.32 5.24 -8.12
C LYS A 64 25.27 3.72 -7.99
N LEU A 65 24.07 3.16 -7.85
CA LEU A 65 23.88 1.71 -7.80
C LEU A 65 24.25 1.03 -9.12
N LYS A 66 23.98 1.66 -10.27
CA LYS A 66 24.40 1.16 -11.59
C LYS A 66 25.92 1.18 -11.74
N GLU A 67 26.58 2.24 -11.33
CA GLU A 67 28.05 2.35 -11.37
C GLU A 67 28.72 1.28 -10.51
N ILE A 68 28.23 1.04 -9.28
CA ILE A 68 28.71 -0.05 -8.41
C ILE A 68 28.52 -1.39 -9.10
N LYS A 69 27.36 -1.62 -9.71
CA LYS A 69 27.09 -2.87 -10.44
C LYS A 69 28.06 -3.07 -11.58
N GLU A 70 28.36 -2.02 -12.33
CA GLU A 70 29.28 -2.09 -13.46
C GLU A 70 30.73 -2.35 -13.03
N LYS A 71 31.15 -1.74 -11.92
CA LYS A 71 32.50 -1.90 -11.36
C LYS A 71 32.74 -3.29 -10.77
N TYR A 72 31.74 -3.87 -10.10
CA TYR A 72 31.86 -5.14 -9.38
C TYR A 72 31.12 -6.31 -10.06
N LYS A 73 31.02 -6.32 -11.41
CA LYS A 73 30.30 -7.38 -12.15
C LYS A 73 30.79 -8.81 -11.84
N LYS A 74 32.08 -8.97 -11.57
CA LYS A 74 32.73 -10.27 -11.35
C LYS A 74 32.74 -10.71 -9.88
N ASP A 75 32.34 -9.84 -8.95
CA ASP A 75 32.33 -10.10 -7.51
C ASP A 75 30.98 -9.70 -6.91
N LEU A 76 30.05 -10.64 -6.89
CA LEU A 76 28.68 -10.44 -6.40
C LEU A 76 28.64 -10.15 -4.89
N ASN A 77 29.61 -10.65 -4.13
CA ASN A 77 29.67 -10.46 -2.68
C ASN A 77 30.05 -9.00 -2.38
N GLU A 78 31.13 -8.50 -3.00
CA GLU A 78 31.52 -7.11 -2.83
C GLU A 78 30.52 -6.14 -3.45
N GLN A 79 29.89 -6.50 -4.56
CA GLN A 79 28.80 -5.72 -5.14
C GLN A 79 27.63 -5.56 -4.15
N SER A 80 27.18 -6.65 -3.52
CA SER A 80 26.08 -6.61 -2.55
C SER A 80 26.45 -5.79 -1.31
N ARG A 81 27.70 -5.92 -0.83
CA ARG A 81 28.24 -5.13 0.28
C ARG A 81 28.24 -3.65 -0.03
N LYS A 82 28.72 -3.24 -1.22
CA LYS A 82 28.76 -1.84 -1.65
C LYS A 82 27.38 -1.24 -1.87
N ILE A 83 26.42 -2.00 -2.40
CA ILE A 83 25.02 -1.56 -2.51
C ILE A 83 24.44 -1.30 -1.11
N MET A 84 24.66 -2.21 -0.16
CA MET A 84 24.19 -2.03 1.22
C MET A 84 24.87 -0.87 1.92
N GLU A 85 26.15 -0.63 1.63
CA GLU A 85 26.91 0.52 2.14
C GLU A 85 26.27 1.84 1.68
N VAL A 86 25.91 1.95 0.39
CA VAL A 86 25.16 3.11 -0.12
C VAL A 86 23.81 3.28 0.58
N TYR A 87 23.05 2.19 0.76
CA TYR A 87 21.77 2.27 1.50
C TYR A 87 21.96 2.75 2.93
N ARG A 88 23.01 2.32 3.64
CA ARG A 88 23.32 2.78 4.99
C ARG A 88 23.76 4.26 5.01
N GLN A 89 24.64 4.65 4.10
CA GLN A 89 25.13 6.03 3.97
C GLN A 89 23.98 7.01 3.70
N GLU A 90 23.07 6.64 2.81
CA GLU A 90 21.93 7.46 2.39
C GLU A 90 20.70 7.30 3.33
N LYS A 91 20.83 6.45 4.36
CA LYS A 91 19.80 6.09 5.35
C LYS A 91 18.49 5.62 4.69
N ILE A 92 18.62 4.71 3.73
CA ILE A 92 17.53 4.12 2.96
C ILE A 92 17.21 2.74 3.54
N ASN A 93 15.93 2.48 3.86
CA ASN A 93 15.45 1.17 4.28
C ASN A 93 14.63 0.51 3.14
N PRO A 94 15.20 -0.46 2.39
CA PRO A 94 14.50 -1.07 1.26
C PRO A 94 13.23 -1.85 1.65
N LEU A 95 13.07 -2.20 2.94
CA LEU A 95 11.91 -2.95 3.44
C LEU A 95 10.73 -2.06 3.85
N SER A 96 10.87 -0.73 3.81
CA SER A 96 9.77 0.19 4.18
C SER A 96 8.53 0.04 3.31
N GLY A 97 8.68 -0.44 2.06
CA GLY A 97 7.57 -0.75 1.15
C GLY A 97 6.70 -1.91 1.64
N PHE A 98 7.33 -2.99 2.12
CA PHE A 98 6.63 -4.20 2.55
C PHE A 98 5.85 -4.00 3.86
N LEU A 99 6.37 -3.19 4.77
CA LEU A 99 5.71 -2.94 6.05
C LEU A 99 4.31 -2.31 5.87
N VAL A 100 4.14 -1.50 4.83
CA VAL A 100 2.84 -0.91 4.46
C VAL A 100 1.86 -1.95 3.91
N LEU A 101 2.33 -3.05 3.31
CA LEU A 101 1.46 -4.11 2.81
C LEU A 101 0.88 -4.95 3.96
N PHE A 102 1.70 -5.28 4.96
CA PHE A 102 1.26 -6.08 6.10
C PHE A 102 0.15 -5.41 6.92
N ILE A 103 0.13 -4.08 6.97
CA ILE A 103 -0.87 -3.34 7.75
C ILE A 103 -2.28 -3.45 7.16
N GLN A 104 -2.42 -3.91 5.92
CA GLN A 104 -3.72 -4.11 5.28
C GLN A 104 -4.35 -5.46 5.66
N LEU A 105 -3.53 -6.47 5.97
CA LEU A 105 -4.01 -7.82 6.28
C LEU A 105 -5.03 -7.85 7.42
N PRO A 106 -4.85 -7.13 8.56
CA PRO A 106 -5.84 -7.11 9.63
C PRO A 106 -7.22 -6.65 9.19
N VAL A 107 -7.29 -5.66 8.30
CA VAL A 107 -8.55 -5.12 7.79
C VAL A 107 -9.24 -6.11 6.87
N ILE A 108 -8.48 -6.69 5.94
CA ILE A 108 -8.98 -7.72 5.01
C ILE A 108 -9.50 -8.92 5.79
N ILE A 109 -8.75 -9.39 6.79
CA ILE A 109 -9.16 -10.51 7.64
C ILE A 109 -10.44 -10.15 8.41
N THR A 110 -10.55 -8.92 8.91
CA THR A 110 -11.76 -8.47 9.60
C THR A 110 -12.97 -8.53 8.68
N LEU A 111 -12.87 -7.94 7.48
CA LEU A 111 -13.96 -7.97 6.50
C LEU A 111 -14.27 -9.40 6.04
N PHE A 112 -13.25 -10.24 5.86
CA PHE A 112 -13.47 -11.65 5.55
C PHE A 112 -14.33 -12.33 6.60
N TYR A 113 -13.96 -12.27 7.89
CA TYR A 113 -14.74 -12.92 8.95
C TYR A 113 -16.15 -12.34 9.12
N VAL A 114 -16.33 -11.04 8.85
CA VAL A 114 -17.65 -10.39 8.92
C VAL A 114 -18.58 -10.84 7.79
N PHE A 115 -18.04 -11.12 6.60
CA PHE A 115 -18.84 -11.42 5.40
C PHE A 115 -18.78 -12.89 4.92
N LYS A 116 -17.94 -13.74 5.53
CA LYS A 116 -17.64 -15.10 5.05
C LYS A 116 -18.86 -15.99 4.82
N ASP A 117 -19.75 -16.08 5.80
CA ASP A 117 -20.84 -17.08 5.85
C ASP A 117 -22.22 -16.41 5.89
N SER A 118 -22.35 -15.25 5.22
CA SER A 118 -23.37 -14.20 5.43
C SER A 118 -23.08 -13.29 6.63
N PHE A 119 -23.50 -12.03 6.52
CA PHE A 119 -23.33 -11.07 7.61
C PHE A 119 -24.20 -11.50 8.80
N VAL A 120 -23.56 -11.93 9.87
CA VAL A 120 -24.23 -12.26 11.12
C VAL A 120 -23.55 -11.50 12.23
N LEU A 121 -24.31 -10.64 12.91
CA LEU A 121 -23.84 -9.92 14.08
C LEU A 121 -23.35 -10.94 15.13
N ARG A 122 -22.18 -10.69 15.71
CA ARG A 122 -21.55 -11.47 16.77
C ARG A 122 -21.56 -10.68 18.07
N PRO A 123 -22.61 -10.79 18.92
CA PRO A 123 -22.72 -10.00 20.14
C PRO A 123 -21.60 -10.29 21.14
N ASP A 124 -21.07 -11.52 21.13
CA ASP A 124 -19.95 -11.96 21.97
C ASP A 124 -18.65 -11.19 21.73
N LEU A 125 -18.54 -10.48 20.60
CA LEU A 125 -17.37 -9.70 20.22
C LEU A 125 -17.56 -8.20 20.39
N ILE A 126 -18.73 -7.75 20.85
CA ILE A 126 -19.06 -6.33 20.95
C ILE A 126 -18.63 -5.82 22.33
N TYR A 127 -17.88 -4.71 22.35
CA TYR A 127 -17.56 -4.04 23.61
C TYR A 127 -18.80 -3.41 24.21
N GLU A 128 -18.89 -3.38 25.53
CA GLU A 128 -20.05 -2.82 26.26
C GLU A 128 -20.35 -1.36 25.88
N PHE A 129 -19.32 -0.59 25.53
CA PHE A 129 -19.47 0.81 25.13
C PHE A 129 -19.77 1.01 23.62
N THR A 130 -19.80 -0.06 22.82
CA THR A 130 -20.04 0.04 21.37
C THR A 130 -21.55 -0.07 21.09
N PRO A 131 -22.19 0.97 20.51
CA PRO A 131 -23.60 0.93 20.19
C PRO A 131 -23.86 -0.16 19.15
N THR A 132 -24.89 -0.96 19.39
CA THR A 132 -25.37 -1.97 18.44
C THR A 132 -26.30 -1.29 17.43
N PRO A 133 -25.99 -1.33 16.12
CA PRO A 133 -26.89 -0.76 15.13
C PRO A 133 -28.22 -1.52 15.12
N GLU A 134 -29.34 -0.81 15.21
CA GLU A 134 -30.69 -1.41 15.15
C GLU A 134 -30.98 -2.05 13.78
N LYS A 135 -30.41 -1.47 12.72
CA LYS A 135 -30.51 -1.96 11.33
C LYS A 135 -29.13 -2.00 10.73
N ILE A 136 -28.85 -3.07 9.99
CA ILE A 136 -27.60 -3.23 9.26
C ILE A 136 -27.95 -3.62 7.83
N SER A 137 -27.65 -2.72 6.90
CA SER A 137 -27.78 -2.98 5.46
C SER A 137 -26.45 -3.45 4.91
N THR A 138 -26.44 -4.66 4.36
CA THR A 138 -25.30 -5.16 3.58
C THR A 138 -25.25 -4.59 2.17
N ASN A 139 -26.29 -3.86 1.75
CA ASN A 139 -26.33 -3.19 0.46
C ASN A 139 -25.77 -1.77 0.58
N PHE A 140 -24.77 -1.47 -0.24
CA PHE A 140 -24.25 -0.12 -0.43
C PHE A 140 -25.25 0.70 -1.26
N PHE A 141 -25.80 1.76 -0.66
CA PHE A 141 -26.88 2.62 -1.16
C PHE A 141 -28.11 1.85 -1.68
N GLY A 142 -28.31 0.60 -1.27
CA GLY A 142 -29.33 -0.28 -1.84
C GLY A 142 -29.05 -0.77 -3.27
N LEU A 143 -27.88 -0.47 -3.84
CA LEU A 143 -27.53 -0.77 -5.23
C LEU A 143 -26.59 -1.98 -5.36
N VAL A 144 -25.69 -2.15 -4.39
CA VAL A 144 -24.63 -3.17 -4.45
C VAL A 144 -24.67 -4.01 -3.19
N ASP A 145 -25.00 -5.29 -3.33
CA ASP A 145 -24.92 -6.26 -2.24
C ASP A 145 -23.47 -6.69 -2.00
N LEU A 146 -22.96 -6.36 -0.81
CA LEU A 146 -21.59 -6.63 -0.41
C LEU A 146 -21.34 -8.09 -0.03
N THR A 147 -22.40 -8.88 0.17
CA THR A 147 -22.32 -10.31 0.50
C THR A 147 -22.14 -11.21 -0.72
N LEU A 148 -22.33 -10.66 -1.93
CA LEU A 148 -22.21 -11.42 -3.17
C LEU A 148 -20.81 -12.00 -3.30
N ASN A 149 -20.72 -13.30 -3.54
CA ASN A 149 -19.47 -14.01 -3.83
C ASN A 149 -19.25 -14.11 -5.34
N HIS A 150 -18.00 -14.33 -5.78
CA HIS A 150 -17.67 -14.60 -7.18
C HIS A 150 -18.10 -13.49 -8.16
N ASN A 151 -18.05 -12.23 -7.71
CA ASN A 151 -18.38 -11.09 -8.57
C ASN A 151 -17.15 -10.61 -9.36
N TYR A 152 -17.09 -11.01 -10.63
CA TYR A 152 -15.95 -10.68 -11.51
C TYR A 152 -15.84 -9.17 -11.81
N ILE A 153 -16.94 -8.42 -11.82
CA ILE A 153 -16.92 -6.97 -12.09
C ILE A 153 -16.13 -6.27 -10.98
N PHE A 154 -16.51 -6.51 -9.72
CA PHE A 154 -15.81 -5.92 -8.59
C PHE A 154 -14.37 -6.44 -8.43
N ALA A 155 -14.12 -7.71 -8.74
CA ALA A 155 -12.77 -8.27 -8.73
C ALA A 155 -11.84 -7.56 -9.74
N VAL A 156 -12.31 -7.38 -11.00
CA VAL A 156 -11.56 -6.68 -12.04
C VAL A 156 -11.39 -5.20 -11.72
N LEU A 157 -12.42 -4.55 -11.15
CA LEU A 157 -12.32 -3.17 -10.69
C LEU A 157 -11.28 -3.01 -9.57
N ALA A 158 -11.23 -3.95 -8.61
CA ALA A 158 -10.24 -3.95 -7.54
C ALA A 158 -8.81 -4.09 -8.09
N GLY A 159 -8.58 -5.05 -8.98
CA GLY A 159 -7.28 -5.21 -9.64
C GLY A 159 -6.89 -3.99 -10.48
N SER A 160 -7.85 -3.39 -11.20
CA SER A 160 -7.62 -2.19 -12.01
C SER A 160 -7.30 -0.97 -11.15
N ALA A 161 -8.00 -0.79 -10.04
CA ALA A 161 -7.71 0.26 -9.06
C ALA A 161 -6.32 0.07 -8.43
N GLN A 162 -5.95 -1.17 -8.08
CA GLN A 162 -4.61 -1.49 -7.57
C GLN A 162 -3.51 -1.22 -8.60
N TYR A 163 -3.76 -1.57 -9.88
CA TYR A 163 -2.85 -1.26 -10.97
C TYR A 163 -2.69 0.25 -11.17
N LEU A 164 -3.79 1.00 -11.17
CA LEU A 164 -3.77 2.46 -11.28
C LEU A 164 -2.99 3.09 -10.13
N GLN A 165 -3.24 2.66 -8.89
CA GLN A 165 -2.50 3.09 -7.72
C GLN A 165 -1.00 2.88 -7.92
N THR A 166 -0.57 1.64 -8.16
CA THR A 166 0.86 1.30 -8.30
C THR A 166 1.54 2.03 -9.46
N LYS A 167 0.83 2.24 -10.58
CA LYS A 167 1.32 3.02 -11.72
C LYS A 167 1.58 4.48 -11.36
N LEU A 168 0.80 5.05 -10.45
CA LEU A 168 0.97 6.43 -9.96
C LEU A 168 2.04 6.53 -8.87
N SER A 169 2.19 5.52 -8.01
CA SER A 169 3.19 5.49 -6.94
C SER A 169 4.61 5.28 -7.49
N LEU A 170 4.76 4.35 -8.44
CA LEU A 170 6.06 3.93 -8.94
C LEU A 170 6.52 4.80 -10.11
N PRO A 171 7.80 5.20 -10.17
CA PRO A 171 8.32 5.90 -11.32
C PRO A 171 8.13 5.07 -12.61
N PRO A 172 7.93 5.73 -13.76
CA PRO A 172 7.82 5.05 -15.04
C PRO A 172 9.10 4.26 -15.29
N ARG A 173 8.93 2.99 -15.67
CA ARG A 173 10.03 2.08 -15.93
C ARG A 173 10.74 2.54 -17.21
N LYS A 174 12.06 2.75 -17.15
CA LYS A 174 12.85 2.98 -18.37
C LYS A 174 12.81 1.71 -19.23
N ARG A 175 12.44 1.85 -20.50
CA ARG A 175 12.41 0.75 -21.48
C ARG A 175 13.83 0.19 -21.60
N LYS A 176 13.94 -1.13 -21.72
CA LYS A 176 15.23 -1.81 -21.91
C LYS A 176 15.76 -1.38 -23.28
N ASP A 177 16.95 -0.78 -23.35
CA ASP A 177 17.65 -0.62 -24.63
C ASP A 177 18.01 -2.04 -25.12
N GLU A 178 17.36 -2.49 -26.18
CA GLU A 178 17.48 -3.84 -26.72
C GLU A 178 18.92 -4.18 -27.14
N ASN A 179 19.75 -3.16 -27.43
CA ASN A 179 21.12 -3.30 -27.89
C ASN A 179 22.19 -3.51 -26.80
N LYS A 180 21.83 -3.58 -25.51
CA LYS A 180 22.79 -3.79 -24.38
C LYS A 180 22.62 -5.14 -23.66
N SER A 181 22.16 -6.18 -24.33
CA SER A 181 21.84 -7.48 -23.72
C SER A 181 22.96 -8.53 -23.85
N ALA A 182 24.18 -8.21 -23.41
CA ALA A 182 25.29 -9.18 -23.39
C ALA A 182 26.01 -9.31 -22.03
N ASN A 183 25.46 -8.76 -20.93
CA ASN A 183 26.05 -8.94 -19.60
C ASN A 183 25.18 -9.81 -18.70
N PRO A 184 25.77 -10.76 -17.93
CA PRO A 184 25.05 -11.49 -16.89
C PRO A 184 24.54 -10.48 -15.86
N LYS A 185 23.25 -10.60 -15.54
CA LYS A 185 22.61 -9.69 -14.58
C LYS A 185 23.07 -10.03 -13.18
N SER A 186 23.31 -9.00 -12.38
CA SER A 186 23.51 -9.16 -10.94
C SER A 186 22.23 -9.66 -10.27
N PHE A 187 22.34 -10.63 -9.36
CA PHE A 187 21.25 -11.12 -8.51
C PHE A 187 20.43 -9.99 -7.86
N SER A 188 21.10 -8.92 -7.42
CA SER A 188 20.45 -7.75 -6.81
C SER A 188 19.54 -6.98 -7.78
N GLU A 189 19.87 -6.97 -9.07
CA GLU A 189 19.07 -6.34 -10.12
C GLU A 189 17.88 -7.19 -10.49
N ASP A 190 18.08 -8.50 -10.63
CA ASP A 190 16.97 -9.41 -10.86
C ASP A 190 16.01 -9.42 -9.68
N LEU A 191 16.50 -9.25 -8.46
CA LEU A 191 15.65 -9.06 -7.27
C LEU A 191 14.87 -7.74 -7.32
N ALA A 192 15.54 -6.59 -7.49
CA ALA A 192 14.82 -5.30 -7.53
C ALA A 192 13.84 -5.21 -8.72
N ARG A 193 14.23 -5.76 -9.87
CA ARG A 193 13.41 -5.82 -11.08
C ARG A 193 12.24 -6.78 -10.90
N SER A 194 12.45 -7.94 -10.30
CA SER A 194 11.38 -8.90 -10.04
C SER A 194 10.37 -8.30 -9.08
N MET A 195 10.81 -7.61 -8.02
CA MET A 195 9.94 -6.88 -7.10
C MET A 195 9.09 -5.81 -7.82
N ASP A 196 9.69 -4.98 -8.69
CA ASP A 196 8.92 -3.99 -9.49
C ASP A 196 7.88 -4.68 -10.39
N LEU A 197 8.26 -5.76 -11.09
CA LEU A 197 7.33 -6.51 -11.95
C LEU A 197 6.20 -7.16 -11.14
N GLN A 198 6.54 -7.75 -10.01
CA GLN A 198 5.60 -8.41 -9.12
C GLN A 198 4.59 -7.38 -8.60
N MET A 199 5.05 -6.25 -8.07
CA MET A 199 4.16 -5.21 -7.54
C MET A 199 3.31 -4.55 -8.62
N ARG A 200 3.87 -4.32 -9.82
CA ARG A 200 3.19 -3.58 -10.90
C ARG A 200 2.18 -4.41 -11.66
N TYR A 201 2.45 -5.70 -11.89
CA TYR A 201 1.62 -6.53 -12.78
C TYR A 201 1.09 -7.77 -12.09
N MET A 202 1.96 -8.51 -11.39
CA MET A 202 1.56 -9.78 -10.78
C MET A 202 0.56 -9.57 -9.63
N MET A 203 0.80 -8.60 -8.76
CA MET A 203 -0.04 -8.32 -7.60
C MET A 203 -1.45 -7.88 -7.99
N PRO A 204 -1.65 -6.91 -8.91
CA PRO A 204 -2.99 -6.59 -9.40
C PRO A 204 -3.73 -7.80 -9.99
N VAL A 205 -3.05 -8.64 -10.76
CA VAL A 205 -3.66 -9.84 -11.36
C VAL A 205 -4.02 -10.86 -10.28
N LEU A 206 -3.10 -11.17 -9.37
CA LEU A 206 -3.35 -12.05 -8.22
C LEU A 206 -4.54 -11.54 -7.40
N MET A 207 -4.62 -10.23 -7.21
CA MET A 207 -5.69 -9.59 -6.47
C MET A 207 -7.05 -9.71 -7.13
N VAL A 208 -7.13 -9.76 -8.47
CA VAL A 208 -8.38 -10.11 -9.17
C VAL A 208 -8.80 -11.54 -8.80
N PHE A 209 -7.89 -12.51 -8.85
CA PHE A 209 -8.21 -13.90 -8.49
C PHE A 209 -8.65 -14.02 -7.03
N VAL A 210 -7.93 -13.37 -6.12
CA VAL A 210 -8.26 -13.40 -4.69
C VAL A 210 -9.60 -12.69 -4.43
N ALA A 211 -9.83 -11.52 -5.05
CA ALA A 211 -11.09 -10.77 -4.91
C ALA A 211 -12.29 -11.57 -5.43
N PHE A 212 -12.10 -12.32 -6.51
CA PHE A 212 -13.15 -13.18 -7.05
C PHE A 212 -13.52 -14.32 -6.09
N SER A 213 -12.56 -14.87 -5.35
CA SER A 213 -12.81 -15.96 -4.40
C SER A 213 -13.55 -15.53 -3.12
N PHE A 214 -13.79 -14.23 -2.92
CA PHE A 214 -14.32 -13.68 -1.67
C PHE A 214 -15.55 -12.78 -1.89
N PRO A 215 -16.27 -12.40 -0.80
CA PRO A 215 -17.38 -11.47 -0.89
C PRO A 215 -17.00 -10.11 -1.48
N VAL A 216 -17.94 -9.47 -2.16
CA VAL A 216 -17.79 -8.13 -2.76
C VAL A 216 -17.24 -7.13 -1.75
N ALA A 217 -17.60 -7.23 -0.46
CA ALA A 217 -17.04 -6.40 0.61
C ALA A 217 -15.50 -6.27 0.58
N ILE A 218 -14.77 -7.34 0.27
CA ILE A 218 -13.30 -7.34 0.23
C ILE A 218 -12.79 -6.56 -0.99
N SER A 219 -13.36 -6.86 -2.16
CA SER A 219 -13.03 -6.13 -3.40
C SER A 219 -13.41 -4.65 -3.32
N PHE A 220 -14.51 -4.33 -2.64
CA PHE A 220 -14.97 -2.98 -2.39
C PHE A 220 -13.99 -2.21 -1.50
N TYR A 221 -13.57 -2.80 -0.37
CA TYR A 221 -12.50 -2.28 0.46
C TYR A 221 -11.23 -1.99 -0.34
N TRP A 222 -10.83 -2.91 -1.21
CA TRP A 222 -9.64 -2.73 -2.03
C TRP A 222 -9.78 -1.60 -3.04
N ILE A 223 -10.91 -1.48 -3.73
CA ILE A 223 -11.18 -0.35 -4.64
C ILE A 223 -11.04 0.98 -3.87
N THR A 224 -11.75 1.12 -2.74
CA THR A 224 -11.68 2.34 -1.93
C THR A 224 -10.25 2.60 -1.44
N SER A 225 -9.56 1.57 -0.98
CA SER A 225 -8.21 1.67 -0.45
C SER A 225 -7.22 2.13 -1.53
N SER A 226 -7.26 1.52 -2.71
CA SER A 226 -6.37 1.84 -3.83
C SER A 226 -6.65 3.24 -4.38
N LEU A 227 -7.91 3.64 -4.52
CA LEU A 227 -8.28 4.99 -4.97
C LEU A 227 -7.82 6.07 -4.00
N PHE A 228 -8.07 5.89 -2.70
CA PHE A 228 -7.59 6.84 -1.69
C PHE A 228 -6.07 6.95 -1.73
N SER A 229 -5.37 5.82 -1.79
CA SER A 229 -3.91 5.81 -1.89
C SER A 229 -3.42 6.51 -3.15
N ALA A 230 -4.04 6.26 -4.32
CA ALA A 230 -3.65 6.89 -5.57
C ALA A 230 -3.70 8.43 -5.50
N ILE A 231 -4.81 8.97 -4.97
CA ILE A 231 -5.01 10.41 -4.78
C ILE A 231 -3.96 10.94 -3.80
N TYR A 232 -3.85 10.30 -2.63
CA TYR A 232 -3.01 10.75 -1.54
C TYR A 232 -1.51 10.69 -1.89
N GLU A 233 -1.04 9.59 -2.49
CA GLU A 233 0.34 9.42 -2.94
C GLU A 233 0.73 10.48 -3.96
N THR A 234 -0.14 10.76 -4.92
CA THR A 234 0.13 11.75 -5.95
C THR A 234 0.36 13.13 -5.33
N PHE A 235 -0.47 13.51 -4.34
CA PHE A 235 -0.28 14.75 -3.58
C PHE A 235 1.02 14.75 -2.78
N LEU A 236 1.30 13.67 -2.04
CA LEU A 236 2.47 13.58 -1.18
C LEU A 236 3.79 13.54 -1.97
N ILE A 237 3.86 12.79 -3.07
CA ILE A 237 5.03 12.72 -3.94
C ILE A 237 5.36 14.11 -4.49
N LYS A 238 4.36 14.87 -4.96
CA LYS A 238 4.56 16.25 -5.43
C LYS A 238 5.16 17.12 -4.31
N LYS A 239 4.57 17.08 -3.11
CA LYS A 239 5.05 17.85 -1.95
C LYS A 239 6.49 17.46 -1.54
N LEU A 240 6.81 16.17 -1.53
CA LEU A 240 8.13 15.68 -1.15
C LEU A 240 9.21 16.02 -2.19
N ARG A 241 8.89 15.95 -3.49
CA ARG A 241 9.83 16.35 -4.55
C ARG A 241 10.18 17.82 -4.47
N LEU A 242 9.18 18.70 -4.32
CA LEU A 242 9.40 20.14 -4.13
C LEU A 242 10.28 20.43 -2.91
N LYS A 243 10.06 19.72 -1.79
CA LYS A 243 10.88 19.89 -0.58
C LYS A 243 12.34 19.47 -0.81
N LEU A 244 12.58 18.40 -1.57
CA LEU A 244 13.93 17.93 -1.89
C LEU A 244 14.64 18.87 -2.87
N GLU A 245 13.95 19.35 -3.91
CA GLU A 245 14.47 20.34 -4.86
C GLU A 245 14.86 21.63 -4.12
N ASN A 246 13.97 22.18 -3.27
CA ASN A 246 14.26 23.38 -2.48
C ASN A 246 15.44 23.19 -1.51
N SER A 247 15.62 21.98 -0.97
CA SER A 247 16.74 21.66 -0.07
C SER A 247 18.07 21.55 -0.84
N GLN A 248 18.04 21.03 -2.06
CA GLN A 248 19.21 20.97 -2.93
C GLN A 248 19.60 22.37 -3.44
N VAL A 249 18.63 23.19 -3.83
CA VAL A 249 18.84 24.60 -4.23
C VAL A 249 19.42 25.41 -3.06
N LYS A 250 18.88 25.25 -1.84
CA LYS A 250 19.40 25.95 -0.66
C LYS A 250 20.85 25.58 -0.31
N ASN A 251 21.26 24.34 -0.60
CA ASN A 251 22.64 23.88 -0.41
C ASN A 251 23.59 24.29 -1.54
N GLN A 252 23.08 24.81 -2.67
CA GLN A 252 23.87 25.28 -3.81
C GLN A 252 24.04 26.80 -3.84
N ILE A 253 23.25 27.57 -3.07
CA ILE A 253 23.44 29.01 -2.95
C ILE A 253 24.68 29.24 -2.05
N PRO A 254 25.77 29.83 -2.57
CA PRO A 254 26.88 30.22 -1.72
C PRO A 254 26.35 31.21 -0.70
N VAL A 255 26.50 30.88 0.58
CA VAL A 255 26.28 31.83 1.66
C VAL A 255 27.32 32.93 1.45
N PHE A 256 26.91 34.03 0.81
CA PHE A 256 27.63 35.29 0.93
C PHE A 256 27.56 35.67 2.41
N LYS A 257 28.53 35.17 3.18
CA LYS A 257 28.87 35.75 4.47
C LYS A 257 29.34 37.16 4.13
N GLY A 258 28.47 38.13 4.32
CA GLY A 258 28.86 39.53 4.33
C GLY A 258 30.01 39.70 5.31
N SER A 259 31.15 40.14 4.80
CA SER A 259 32.24 40.65 5.61
C SER A 259 31.74 41.89 6.34
N ASN A 260 31.66 41.81 7.66
CA ASN A 260 31.80 42.97 8.54
C ASN A 260 33.12 42.82 9.28
#